data_AF-A0A6M0FLI5-F1
#
_entry.id   AF-A0A6M0FLI5-F1
#
_cell.length_a   1.000
_cell.length_b   1.000
_cell.length_c   1.000
_cell.angle_alpha   90.00
_cell.angle_beta   90.00
_cell.angle_gamma   90.00
#
_symmetry.space_group_name_H-M   'P 1'
#
loop_
_entity.id
_entity.type
_entity.pdbx_description
1 polymer ?
#
loop_
_entity_poly.entity_id
_entity_poly.type
_entity_poly.pdbx_seq_one_letter_code
_entity_poly.pdbx_strand_id
1 'polypeptide(L)'
;MIISYRYKFIFLKTKKTAGTSVEISLSRFCGDDDVITPISLEDEAIRKLLGKRPQNYLDFDAHGNEYKKYFNHITAKEIQSVIEPSTWDSYYKFCFERNPFDRAISRYYYSCRNKSINFDNWLKNKYTNLFLKDNWNIYTINDTVAVYFIGKYENIRSDLTFVCQKLNIPFDGYLPKAKGFFRDDNRPYYEFLTA
;
A
#
# COMPACT_ATOMS: atom_id res chain seq x y z
N MET A 1 1.15 -5.29 -1.53
CA MET A 1 2.39 -5.39 -0.74
C MET A 1 3.38 -6.22 -1.53
N ILE A 2 4.67 -5.95 -1.38
CA ILE A 2 5.74 -6.67 -2.08
C ILE A 2 6.81 -7.09 -1.07
N ILE A 3 7.32 -8.31 -1.21
CA ILE A 3 8.61 -8.73 -0.64
C ILE A 3 9.48 -9.07 -1.84
N SER A 4 10.55 -8.29 -2.07
CA SER A 4 11.50 -8.59 -3.13
C SER A 4 12.75 -9.20 -2.53
N TYR A 5 12.97 -10.49 -2.79
CA TYR A 5 14.22 -11.18 -2.47
C TYR A 5 15.34 -10.73 -3.40
N ARG A 6 15.01 -10.41 -4.67
CA ARG A 6 15.96 -9.86 -5.64
C ARG A 6 16.62 -8.56 -5.17
N TYR A 7 15.82 -7.60 -4.70
CA TYR A 7 16.30 -6.28 -4.27
C TYR A 7 16.32 -6.09 -2.75
N LYS A 8 16.04 -7.16 -1.99
CA LYS A 8 16.03 -7.19 -0.52
C LYS A 8 15.22 -6.07 0.12
N PHE A 9 13.96 -5.91 -0.30
CA PHE A 9 13.04 -4.93 0.29
C PHE A 9 11.68 -5.53 0.67
N ILE A 10 11.00 -4.85 1.60
CA ILE A 10 9.60 -5.10 1.94
C ILE A 10 8.82 -3.79 1.79
N PHE A 11 7.84 -3.77 0.89
CA PHE A 11 6.93 -2.64 0.73
C PHE A 11 5.61 -2.92 1.47
N LEU A 12 5.45 -2.27 2.63
CA LEU A 12 4.27 -2.40 3.48
C LEU A 12 3.20 -1.43 2.96
N LYS A 13 2.17 -2.00 2.31
CA LYS A 13 1.16 -1.23 1.59
C LYS A 13 0.11 -0.68 2.55
N THR A 14 0.26 0.57 2.93
CA THR A 14 -0.74 1.35 3.66
C THR A 14 -1.96 1.66 2.80
N LYS A 15 -3.05 2.05 3.44
CA LYS A 15 -4.33 2.38 2.82
C LYS A 15 -4.37 3.85 2.42
N LYS A 16 -4.93 4.10 1.23
CA LYS A 16 -5.26 5.46 0.70
C LYS A 16 -4.06 6.38 0.45
N THR A 17 -2.90 5.77 0.16
CA THR A 17 -1.58 6.40 0.00
C THR A 17 -0.98 6.14 -1.39
N ALA A 18 -1.81 5.86 -2.40
CA ALA A 18 -1.39 5.37 -3.73
C ALA A 18 -0.54 4.08 -3.71
N GLY A 19 -0.64 3.27 -2.65
CA GLY A 19 0.10 2.02 -2.56
C GLY A 19 -0.17 1.02 -3.70
N THR A 20 -1.33 1.07 -4.37
CA THR A 20 -1.58 0.25 -5.57
C THR A 20 -0.70 0.69 -6.74
N SER A 21 -0.54 2.00 -6.96
CA SER A 21 0.33 2.54 -8.01
C SER A 21 1.79 2.18 -7.77
N VAL A 22 2.25 2.31 -6.52
CA VAL A 22 3.62 1.93 -6.11
C VAL A 22 3.84 0.43 -6.33
N GLU A 23 2.89 -0.42 -5.93
CA GLU A 23 2.98 -1.86 -6.13
C GLU A 23 3.04 -2.25 -7.61
N ILE A 24 2.19 -1.68 -8.46
CA ILE A 24 2.24 -1.95 -9.91
C ILE A 24 3.59 -1.51 -10.47
N SER A 25 4.07 -0.33 -10.11
CA SER A 25 5.34 0.18 -10.60
C SER A 25 6.54 -0.69 -10.21
N LEU A 26 6.65 -1.05 -8.93
CA LEU A 26 7.74 -1.86 -8.40
C LEU A 26 7.68 -3.31 -8.88
N SER A 27 6.47 -3.86 -9.12
CA SER A 27 6.30 -5.24 -9.60
C SER A 27 7.03 -5.52 -10.91
N ARG A 28 7.28 -4.49 -11.74
CA ARG A 28 8.04 -4.60 -12.99
C ARG A 28 9.46 -5.13 -12.78
N PHE A 29 10.07 -4.86 -11.63
CA PHE A 29 11.44 -5.23 -11.31
C PHE A 29 11.54 -6.54 -10.53
N CYS A 30 10.43 -7.01 -9.94
CA CYS A 30 10.38 -8.24 -9.16
C CYS A 30 10.81 -9.47 -9.97
N GLY A 31 11.56 -10.37 -9.32
CA GLY A 31 11.93 -11.70 -9.81
C GLY A 31 10.84 -12.76 -9.57
N ASP A 32 11.09 -13.99 -9.98
CA ASP A 32 10.09 -15.07 -9.93
C ASP A 32 9.79 -15.57 -8.51
N ASP A 33 10.74 -15.44 -7.59
CA ASP A 33 10.57 -15.83 -6.17
C ASP A 33 9.96 -14.71 -5.31
N ASP A 34 9.90 -13.48 -5.83
CA ASP A 34 9.38 -12.33 -5.09
C ASP A 34 7.89 -12.50 -4.78
N VAL A 35 7.44 -11.97 -3.64
CA VAL A 35 6.03 -11.97 -3.25
C VAL A 35 5.36 -10.73 -3.82
N ILE A 36 4.26 -10.94 -4.54
CA ILE A 36 3.42 -9.87 -5.06
C ILE A 36 1.96 -10.20 -4.76
N THR A 37 1.34 -9.43 -3.87
CA THR A 37 -0.06 -9.68 -3.48
C THR A 37 -1.05 -9.32 -4.60
N PRO A 38 -2.25 -9.91 -4.61
CA PRO A 38 -3.30 -9.50 -5.53
C PRO A 38 -3.85 -8.10 -5.19
N ILE A 39 -4.27 -7.35 -6.20
CA ILE A 39 -4.97 -6.07 -6.11
C ILE A 39 -6.39 -6.18 -6.71
N SER A 40 -7.13 -5.08 -6.82
CA SER A 40 -8.46 -5.10 -7.46
C SER A 40 -8.35 -5.53 -8.93
N LEU A 41 -9.36 -6.26 -9.43
CA LEU A 41 -9.35 -6.82 -10.79
C LEU A 41 -9.10 -5.76 -11.87
N GLU A 42 -9.64 -4.55 -11.69
CA GLU A 42 -9.45 -3.43 -12.62
C GLU A 42 -7.98 -2.98 -12.66
N ASP A 43 -7.31 -2.96 -11.50
CA ASP A 43 -5.90 -2.56 -11.43
C ASP A 43 -4.95 -3.69 -11.86
N GLU A 44 -5.37 -4.96 -11.73
CA GLU A 44 -4.64 -6.12 -12.27
C GLU A 44 -4.51 -6.04 -13.79
N ALA A 45 -5.49 -5.46 -14.49
CA ALA A 45 -5.42 -5.27 -15.94
C ALA A 45 -4.19 -4.43 -16.32
N ILE A 46 -3.87 -3.38 -15.55
CA ILE A 46 -2.67 -2.56 -15.76
C ILE A 46 -1.41 -3.39 -15.55
N ARG A 47 -1.37 -4.19 -14.47
CA ARG A 47 -0.21 -5.04 -14.14
C ARG A 47 0.02 -6.13 -15.19
N LYS A 48 -1.06 -6.71 -15.72
CA LYS A 48 -1.04 -7.72 -16.79
C LYS A 48 -0.45 -7.17 -18.09
N LEU A 49 -0.76 -5.93 -18.47
CA LEU A 49 -0.16 -5.26 -19.64
C LEU A 49 1.36 -5.09 -19.51
N LEU A 50 1.89 -5.09 -18.29
CA LEU A 50 3.33 -5.02 -18.00
C LEU A 50 3.96 -6.42 -17.89
N GLY A 51 3.24 -7.48 -18.24
CA GLY A 51 3.72 -8.86 -18.13
C GLY A 51 3.86 -9.35 -16.69
N LYS A 52 3.19 -8.69 -15.73
CA LYS A 52 3.25 -9.03 -14.30
C LYS A 52 1.90 -9.53 -13.79
N ARG A 53 1.93 -10.25 -12.68
CA ARG A 53 0.75 -10.84 -12.01
C ARG A 53 1.00 -10.97 -10.50
N PRO A 54 -0.03 -11.23 -9.68
CA PRO A 54 0.20 -11.70 -8.31
C PRO A 54 1.00 -13.01 -8.33
N GLN A 55 1.87 -13.20 -7.35
CA GLN A 55 2.72 -14.39 -7.22
C GLN A 55 3.16 -14.61 -5.77
N ASN A 56 3.43 -15.88 -5.42
CA ASN A 56 4.02 -16.32 -4.14
C ASN A 56 3.31 -15.76 -2.89
N TYR A 57 2.01 -15.48 -2.96
CA TYR A 57 1.24 -14.89 -1.86
C TYR A 57 0.40 -15.91 -1.08
N LEU A 58 0.34 -17.15 -1.56
CA LEU A 58 -0.42 -18.28 -1.01
C LEU A 58 0.51 -19.25 -0.31
N ASP A 59 -0.05 -20.02 0.61
CA ASP A 59 0.61 -21.15 1.29
C ASP A 59 -0.46 -22.21 1.61
N PHE A 60 -0.04 -23.38 2.08
CA PHE A 60 -0.92 -24.52 2.32
C PHE A 60 -0.80 -24.99 3.77
N ASP A 61 -1.94 -25.29 4.40
CA ASP A 61 -1.93 -25.88 5.73
C ASP A 61 -1.53 -27.38 5.70
N ALA A 62 -1.44 -28.01 6.88
CA ALA A 62 -1.08 -29.43 7.00
C ALA A 62 -2.09 -30.38 6.32
N HIS A 63 -3.28 -29.90 5.97
CA HIS A 63 -4.33 -30.65 5.27
C HIS A 63 -4.36 -30.34 3.76
N GLY A 64 -3.46 -29.49 3.26
CA GLY A 64 -3.40 -29.07 1.86
C GLY A 64 -4.42 -27.99 1.49
N ASN A 65 -5.08 -27.35 2.46
CA ASN A 65 -5.96 -26.22 2.15
C ASN A 65 -5.13 -24.96 1.88
N GLU A 66 -5.41 -24.31 0.76
CA GLU A 66 -4.78 -23.04 0.38
C GLU A 66 -5.26 -21.89 1.27
N TYR A 67 -4.33 -21.05 1.72
CA TYR A 67 -4.65 -19.79 2.38
C TYR A 67 -3.74 -18.65 1.92
N LYS A 68 -4.18 -17.41 2.12
CA LYS A 68 -3.39 -16.21 1.80
C LYS A 68 -2.37 -15.94 2.90
N LYS A 69 -1.15 -16.43 2.73
CA LYS A 69 0.00 -16.09 3.59
C LYS A 69 0.31 -14.60 3.56
N TYR A 70 0.18 -13.98 2.38
CA TYR A 70 0.41 -12.55 2.19
C TYR A 70 -0.80 -11.88 1.52
N PHE A 71 -1.20 -10.72 2.03
CA PHE A 71 -2.35 -9.98 1.52
C PHE A 71 -2.16 -8.46 1.65
N ASN A 72 -3.02 -7.68 0.97
CA ASN A 72 -2.97 -6.23 1.07
C ASN A 72 -3.22 -5.76 2.51
N HIS A 73 -2.45 -4.78 2.96
CA HIS A 73 -2.59 -4.18 4.29
C HIS A 73 -2.30 -5.14 5.47
N ILE A 74 -1.64 -6.27 5.20
CA ILE A 74 -1.04 -7.11 6.23
C ILE A 74 -0.12 -6.27 7.13
N THR A 75 -0.20 -6.50 8.44
CA THR A 75 0.52 -5.72 9.44
C THR A 75 2.01 -6.05 9.48
N ALA A 76 2.83 -5.12 9.96
CA ALA A 76 4.25 -5.37 10.16
C ALA A 76 4.49 -6.59 11.06
N LYS A 77 3.65 -6.76 12.10
CA LYS A 77 3.73 -7.89 13.03
C LYS A 77 3.39 -9.22 12.35
N GLU A 78 2.34 -9.27 11.53
CA GLU A 78 1.97 -10.48 10.78
C GLU A 78 3.06 -10.87 9.80
N ILE A 79 3.63 -9.91 9.04
CA ILE A 79 4.76 -10.19 8.13
C ILE A 79 5.94 -10.76 8.91
N GLN A 80 6.34 -10.12 10.02
CA GLN A 80 7.45 -10.57 10.85
C GLN A 80 7.25 -12.01 11.35
N SER A 81 6.00 -12.43 11.60
CA SER A 81 5.71 -13.77 12.12
C SER A 81 5.75 -14.89 11.06
N VAL A 82 5.70 -14.57 9.77
CA VAL A 82 5.58 -15.58 8.69
C VAL A 82 6.77 -15.62 7.72
N ILE A 83 7.73 -14.71 7.85
CA ILE A 83 8.97 -14.71 7.04
C ILE A 83 10.16 -15.12 7.89
N GLU A 84 11.25 -15.52 7.24
CA GLU A 84 12.51 -15.82 7.92
C GLU A 84 13.01 -14.60 8.73
N PRO A 85 13.47 -14.78 9.98
CA PRO A 85 13.98 -13.68 10.80
C PRO A 85 15.07 -12.87 10.11
N SER A 86 15.99 -13.54 9.42
CA SER A 86 17.07 -12.90 8.66
C SER A 86 16.55 -12.02 7.52
N THR A 87 15.43 -12.38 6.89
CA THR A 87 14.76 -11.57 5.86
C THR A 87 14.17 -10.32 6.50
N TRP A 88 13.44 -10.48 7.61
CA TRP A 88 12.87 -9.34 8.33
C TRP A 88 13.96 -8.36 8.76
N ASP A 89 15.06 -8.85 9.34
CA ASP A 89 16.08 -8.00 9.93
C ASP A 89 16.97 -7.29 8.88
N SER A 90 17.22 -7.95 7.75
CA SER A 90 18.14 -7.41 6.73
C SER A 90 17.49 -6.62 5.60
N TYR A 91 16.18 -6.79 5.34
CA TYR A 91 15.55 -6.18 4.16
C TYR A 91 15.17 -4.74 4.42
N TYR A 92 15.32 -3.89 3.40
CA TYR A 92 14.87 -2.51 3.49
C TYR A 92 13.34 -2.43 3.50
N LYS A 93 12.77 -2.18 4.66
CA LYS A 93 11.32 -2.00 4.88
C LYS A 93 10.92 -0.54 4.66
N PHE A 94 9.90 -0.29 3.85
CA PHE A 94 9.36 1.06 3.66
C PHE A 94 7.85 1.05 3.42
N CYS A 95 7.22 2.20 3.64
CA CYS A 95 5.82 2.46 3.32
C CYS A 95 5.64 3.91 2.85
N PHE A 96 4.39 4.28 2.56
CA PHE A 96 4.01 5.66 2.31
C PHE A 96 2.90 6.08 3.26
N GLU A 97 2.86 7.35 3.62
CA GLU A 97 1.74 7.94 4.34
C GLU A 97 1.27 9.22 3.67
N ARG A 98 0.05 9.64 3.97
CA ARG A 98 -0.61 10.79 3.35
C ARG A 98 -1.06 11.74 4.45
N ASN A 99 -1.14 13.03 4.14
CA ASN A 99 -1.78 14.00 5.01
C ASN A 99 -3.12 13.43 5.55
N PRO A 100 -3.33 13.43 6.88
CA PRO A 100 -4.46 12.71 7.48
C PRO A 100 -5.82 13.22 7.01
N PHE A 101 -5.94 14.53 6.74
CA PHE A 101 -7.17 15.13 6.22
C PHE A 101 -7.46 14.66 4.79
N ASP A 102 -6.45 14.76 3.92
CA ASP A 102 -6.56 14.34 2.53
C ASP A 102 -6.79 12.81 2.39
N ARG A 103 -6.22 12.03 3.31
CA ARG A 103 -6.48 10.60 3.46
C ARG A 103 -7.92 10.32 3.86
N ALA A 104 -8.48 11.08 4.81
CA ALA A 104 -9.88 10.94 5.24
C ALA A 104 -10.84 11.24 4.08
N ILE A 105 -10.59 12.31 3.31
CA ILE A 105 -11.36 12.66 2.11
C ILE A 105 -11.25 11.53 1.06
N SER A 106 -10.04 11.04 0.77
CA SER A 106 -9.86 9.92 -0.16
C SER A 106 -10.59 8.66 0.29
N ARG A 107 -10.65 8.40 1.60
CA ARG A 107 -11.39 7.28 2.19
C ARG A 107 -12.90 7.48 2.07
N TYR A 108 -13.40 8.70 2.30
CA TYR A 108 -14.81 9.05 2.15
C TYR A 108 -15.31 8.73 0.75
N TYR A 109 -14.68 9.32 -0.27
CA TYR A 109 -15.03 9.11 -1.68
C TYR A 109 -15.02 7.62 -2.07
N TYR A 110 -14.02 6.87 -1.61
CA TYR A 110 -13.98 5.43 -1.83
C TYR A 110 -15.10 4.66 -1.13
N SER A 111 -15.44 5.03 0.10
CA SER A 111 -16.42 4.31 0.94
C SER A 111 -17.87 4.65 0.58
N CYS A 112 -18.10 5.87 0.09
CA CYS A 112 -19.41 6.42 -0.23
C CYS A 112 -19.72 6.47 -1.73
N ARG A 113 -18.87 5.90 -2.59
CA ARG A 113 -19.08 5.89 -4.06
C ARG A 113 -20.46 5.45 -4.56
N ASN A 114 -21.19 4.65 -3.77
CA ASN A 114 -22.54 4.17 -4.09
C ASN A 114 -23.59 4.63 -3.06
N LYS A 115 -23.30 5.68 -2.28
CA LYS A 115 -24.14 6.13 -1.16
C LYS A 115 -24.13 7.65 -1.07
N SER A 116 -25.31 8.27 -0.98
CA SER A 116 -25.42 9.69 -0.66
C SER A 116 -25.33 9.88 0.86
N ILE A 117 -24.12 10.08 1.38
CA ILE A 117 -23.86 10.38 2.80
C ILE A 117 -23.00 11.63 2.82
N ASN A 118 -23.41 12.69 3.52
CA ASN A 118 -22.60 13.90 3.68
C ASN A 118 -21.25 13.60 4.40
N PHE A 119 -20.19 14.32 4.01
CA PHE A 119 -18.83 14.11 4.53
C PHE A 119 -18.74 14.24 6.05
N ASP A 120 -19.30 15.29 6.66
CA ASP A 120 -19.21 15.52 8.10
C ASP A 120 -19.88 14.41 8.89
N ASN A 121 -21.06 13.99 8.43
CA ASN A 121 -21.80 12.90 9.03
C ASN A 121 -21.01 11.58 8.94
N TRP A 122 -20.40 11.31 7.78
CA TRP A 122 -19.54 10.14 7.59
C TRP A 122 -18.27 10.20 8.45
N LEU A 123 -17.63 11.36 8.54
CA LEU A 123 -16.39 11.56 9.29
C LEU A 123 -16.63 11.29 10.78
N LYS A 124 -17.66 11.92 11.37
CA LYS A 124 -17.99 11.80 12.80
C LYS A 124 -18.44 10.39 13.20
N ASN A 125 -19.26 9.75 12.37
CA ASN A 125 -19.89 8.48 12.74
C ASN A 125 -19.13 7.24 12.29
N LYS A 126 -18.30 7.33 11.24
CA LYS A 126 -17.58 6.17 10.68
C LYS A 126 -16.07 6.31 10.74
N TYR A 127 -15.51 7.44 10.31
CA TYR A 127 -14.06 7.53 10.13
C TYR A 127 -13.27 7.46 11.45
N THR A 128 -13.69 8.25 12.43
CA THR A 128 -13.09 8.31 13.77
C THR A 128 -13.07 6.94 14.45
N ASN A 129 -14.14 6.16 14.30
CA ASN A 129 -14.30 4.86 14.95
C ASN A 129 -13.59 3.71 14.21
N LEU A 130 -13.61 3.73 12.87
CA LEU A 130 -13.23 2.54 12.07
C LEU A 130 -11.91 2.69 11.33
N PHE A 131 -11.49 3.92 11.00
CA PHE A 131 -10.42 4.15 10.03
C PHE A 131 -9.26 4.99 10.57
N LEU A 132 -9.40 5.64 11.72
CA LEU A 132 -8.38 6.55 12.26
C LEU A 132 -7.01 5.88 12.43
N LYS A 133 -6.99 4.62 12.86
CA LYS A 133 -5.76 3.83 13.11
C LYS A 133 -5.49 2.79 12.01
N ASP A 134 -6.14 2.88 10.85
CA ASP A 134 -6.14 1.78 9.86
C ASP A 134 -4.79 1.46 9.22
N ASN A 135 -3.83 2.39 9.32
CA ASN A 135 -2.47 2.27 8.81
C ASN A 135 -1.43 2.02 9.90
N TRP A 136 -1.68 2.37 11.16
CA TRP A 136 -0.64 2.39 12.21
C TRP A 136 0.06 1.04 12.33
N ASN A 137 -0.73 -0.02 12.55
CA ASN A 137 -0.21 -1.39 12.69
C ASN A 137 0.39 -1.95 11.38
N ILE A 138 0.17 -1.29 10.23
CA ILE A 138 0.78 -1.72 8.95
C ILE A 138 2.29 -1.50 8.98
N TYR A 139 2.79 -0.51 9.70
CA TYR A 139 4.22 -0.19 9.73
C TYR A 139 4.79 -0.03 11.15
N THR A 140 4.04 -0.38 12.19
CA THR A 140 4.51 -0.39 13.58
C THR A 140 4.41 -1.77 14.23
N ILE A 141 5.30 -2.03 15.19
CA ILE A 141 5.28 -3.20 16.07
C ILE A 141 5.46 -2.67 17.49
N ASN A 142 4.55 -3.03 18.41
CA ASN A 142 4.55 -2.51 19.79
C ASN A 142 4.65 -0.98 19.83
N ASP A 143 3.82 -0.31 19.01
CA ASP A 143 3.79 1.15 18.84
C ASP A 143 5.11 1.82 18.43
N THR A 144 6.08 1.03 17.95
CA THR A 144 7.35 1.51 17.43
C THR A 144 7.38 1.36 15.91
N VAL A 145 7.84 2.39 15.20
CA VAL A 145 8.01 2.35 13.74
C VAL A 145 8.96 1.21 13.36
N ALA A 146 8.47 0.29 12.53
CA ALA A 146 9.15 -0.95 12.14
C ALA A 146 9.70 -0.92 10.71
N VAL A 147 9.69 0.26 10.07
CA VAL A 147 10.17 0.49 8.71
C VAL A 147 11.30 1.52 8.71
N TYR A 148 12.21 1.45 7.74
CA TYR A 148 13.32 2.40 7.61
C TYR A 148 12.94 3.71 6.94
N PHE A 149 11.83 3.73 6.20
CA PHE A 149 11.39 4.93 5.49
C PHE A 149 9.87 4.98 5.38
N ILE A 150 9.33 6.16 5.69
CA ILE A 150 7.93 6.52 5.49
C ILE A 150 7.93 7.67 4.48
N GLY A 151 7.67 7.34 3.22
CA GLY A 151 7.54 8.36 2.17
C GLY A 151 6.21 9.10 2.29
N LYS A 152 6.13 10.29 1.70
CA LYS A 152 4.93 11.12 1.63
C LYS A 152 4.22 10.91 0.31
N TYR A 153 2.91 10.69 0.36
CA TYR A 153 2.04 10.63 -0.82
C TYR A 153 2.13 11.91 -1.67
N GLU A 154 2.27 13.05 -1.01
CA GLU A 154 2.40 14.37 -1.64
C GLU A 154 3.67 14.46 -2.51
N ASN A 155 4.69 13.70 -2.14
CA ASN A 155 6.00 13.63 -2.80
C ASN A 155 6.26 12.25 -3.40
N ILE A 156 5.20 11.49 -3.72
CA ILE A 156 5.29 10.05 -4.01
C ILE A 156 6.35 9.69 -5.05
N ARG A 157 6.52 10.52 -6.09
CA ARG A 157 7.51 10.28 -7.14
C ARG A 157 8.94 10.44 -6.63
N SER A 158 9.26 11.56 -5.97
CA SER A 158 10.62 11.79 -5.46
C SER A 158 10.99 10.80 -4.37
N ASP A 159 10.05 10.48 -3.48
CA ASP A 159 10.27 9.56 -2.38
C ASP A 159 10.41 8.11 -2.87
N LEU A 160 9.64 7.71 -3.89
CA LEU A 160 9.84 6.41 -4.53
C LEU A 160 11.18 6.36 -5.29
N THR A 161 11.57 7.43 -5.99
CA THR A 161 12.88 7.53 -6.64
C THR A 161 14.02 7.38 -5.63
N PHE A 162 13.93 8.04 -4.47
CA PHE A 162 14.90 7.91 -3.39
C PHE A 162 15.04 6.46 -2.91
N VAL A 163 13.91 5.78 -2.67
CA VAL A 163 13.91 4.37 -2.26
C VAL A 163 14.54 3.47 -3.33
N CYS A 164 14.15 3.66 -4.61
CA CYS A 164 14.70 2.88 -5.71
C CYS A 164 16.20 3.08 -5.89
N GLN A 165 16.69 4.33 -5.78
CA GLN A 165 18.14 4.62 -5.81
C GLN A 165 18.88 3.91 -4.68
N LYS A 166 18.34 3.96 -3.46
CA LYS A 166 18.93 3.27 -2.30
C LYS A 166 19.01 1.75 -2.48
N LEU A 167 18.08 1.17 -3.24
CA LEU A 167 17.99 -0.26 -3.51
C LEU A 167 18.64 -0.68 -4.84
N ASN A 168 19.25 0.25 -5.57
CA ASN A 168 19.79 0.03 -6.92
C ASN A 168 18.73 -0.54 -7.89
N ILE A 169 17.47 -0.16 -7.72
CA ILE A 169 16.39 -0.49 -8.66
C ILE A 169 16.48 0.51 -9.82
N PRO A 170 16.54 0.07 -11.09
CA PRO A 170 16.63 0.94 -12.26
C PRO A 170 15.26 1.59 -12.57
N PHE A 171 14.80 2.45 -11.66
CA PHE A 171 13.50 3.08 -11.73
C PHE A 171 13.47 4.23 -12.73
N ASP A 172 12.52 4.16 -13.64
CA ASP A 172 12.30 5.09 -14.76
C ASP A 172 11.26 6.19 -14.45
N GLY A 173 10.78 6.28 -13.20
CA GLY A 173 9.76 7.25 -12.81
C GLY A 173 8.32 6.84 -13.13
N TYR A 174 8.09 5.68 -13.76
CA TYR A 174 6.74 5.23 -14.12
C TYR A 174 5.89 4.99 -12.87
N LEU A 175 4.74 5.67 -12.79
CA LEU A 175 3.78 5.51 -11.70
C LEU A 175 2.36 5.64 -12.27
N PRO A 176 1.60 4.52 -12.39
CA PRO A 176 0.27 4.56 -12.98
C PRO A 176 -0.74 5.24 -12.04
N LYS A 177 -1.80 5.86 -12.58
CA LYS A 177 -2.91 6.40 -11.79
C LYS A 177 -3.93 5.31 -11.43
N ALA A 178 -3.56 4.36 -10.59
CA ALA A 178 -4.49 3.38 -10.04
C ALA A 178 -5.52 4.06 -9.13
N LYS A 179 -6.80 3.69 -9.24
CA LYS A 179 -7.90 4.20 -8.38
C LYS A 179 -8.09 5.72 -8.37
N GLY A 180 -7.59 6.44 -9.37
CA GLY A 180 -7.67 7.91 -9.43
C GLY A 180 -9.08 8.46 -9.64
N PHE A 181 -9.99 7.64 -10.15
CA PHE A 181 -11.34 8.00 -10.56
C PHE A 181 -12.38 7.94 -9.43
N PHE A 182 -12.01 7.56 -8.20
CA PHE A 182 -12.98 7.51 -7.10
C PHE A 182 -13.28 8.89 -6.48
N ARG A 183 -12.42 9.88 -6.73
CA ARG A 183 -12.55 11.22 -6.14
C ARG A 183 -12.99 12.18 -7.23
N ASP A 184 -14.25 12.62 -7.14
CA ASP A 184 -14.83 13.53 -8.12
C ASP A 184 -14.39 14.99 -7.88
N ASP A 185 -14.08 15.35 -6.63
CA ASP A 185 -13.64 16.68 -6.23
C ASP A 185 -12.13 16.73 -6.00
N ASN A 186 -11.37 17.40 -6.88
CA ASN A 186 -9.92 17.48 -6.79
C ASN A 186 -9.39 18.69 -5.99
N ARG A 187 -10.24 19.44 -5.31
CA ARG A 187 -9.80 20.55 -4.46
C ARG A 187 -8.82 20.09 -3.39
N PRO A 188 -7.79 20.88 -3.04
CA PRO A 188 -6.96 20.61 -1.89
C PRO A 188 -7.79 20.44 -0.60
N TYR A 189 -7.30 19.65 0.35
CA TYR A 189 -8.08 19.33 1.55
C TYR A 189 -8.52 20.57 2.34
N TYR A 190 -7.70 21.63 2.36
CA TYR A 190 -8.03 22.86 3.09
C TYR A 190 -9.23 23.59 2.47
N GLU A 191 -9.32 23.66 1.15
CA GLU A 191 -10.49 24.22 0.44
C GLU A 191 -11.73 23.36 0.62
N PHE A 192 -11.57 22.04 0.59
CA PHE A 192 -12.69 21.12 0.79
C PHE A 192 -13.30 21.23 2.19
N LEU A 193 -12.45 21.39 3.21
CA LEU A 193 -12.88 21.44 4.62
C LEU A 193 -13.42 22.81 5.05
N THR A 194 -13.26 23.86 4.25
CA THR A 194 -13.74 25.21 4.54
C THR A 194 -14.92 25.64 3.66
N ALA A 195 -15.33 24.80 2.71
CA ALA A 195 -16.46 25.06 1.81
C ALA A 195 -17.80 24.65 2.44
#